data_AF-A0A1W1BN76-F1
#
_entry.id   AF-A0A1W1BN76-F1
#
_cell.length_a   1.000
_cell.length_b   1.000
_cell.length_c   1.000
_cell.angle_alpha   90.00
_cell.angle_beta   90.00
_cell.angle_gamma   90.00
#
_symmetry.space_group_name_H-M   'P 1'
#
loop_
_entity.id
_entity.type
_entity.pdbx_description
1 polymer ?
#
loop_
_entity_poly.entity_id
_entity_poly.type
_entity_poly.pdbx_seq_one_letter_code
_entity_poly.pdbx_strand_id
1 'polypeptide(L)'
;MAKKNLSVWSHIPFWRRSAAWVTGFASILLIWLTFDTLGQISMGTDEDLKAGTTKRVPAPTVINYNIDYKMDTRRGSEVPVIGDKEPFFGKEWSVEEAGKLLHLGKLTSQAKNCMNCHTLLGNGAYYAPDLTKAWLDPAWSKTGPMMAMTGKSTKEEAMAEFLMHPSTYPTHARMMPELGITADEAKGLVAFLKHMSSIDTNGFPRNFSKTVDQFKTGGTNAR
;
A
#
# COMPACT_ATOMS: atom_id res chain seq x y z
N MET A 1 -14.93 -15.10 64.84
CA MET A 1 -13.77 -14.68 64.02
C MET A 1 -14.26 -13.66 62.98
N ALA A 2 -13.94 -12.38 63.17
CA ALA A 2 -14.36 -11.31 62.27
C ALA A 2 -13.76 -11.54 60.87
N LYS A 3 -14.59 -11.49 59.83
CA LYS A 3 -14.13 -11.48 58.43
C LYS A 3 -13.25 -10.25 58.25
N LYS A 4 -11.92 -10.44 58.28
CA LYS A 4 -10.94 -9.39 57.99
C LYS A 4 -11.29 -8.87 56.59
N ASN A 5 -11.59 -7.58 56.46
CA ASN A 5 -11.78 -6.94 55.16
C ASN A 5 -10.46 -7.03 54.40
N LEU A 6 -10.27 -8.11 53.65
CA LEU A 6 -9.12 -8.29 52.78
C LEU A 6 -9.26 -7.22 51.70
N SER A 7 -8.26 -6.33 51.63
CA SER A 7 -8.11 -5.39 50.53
C SER A 7 -8.24 -6.14 49.21
N VAL A 8 -8.93 -5.56 48.22
CA VAL A 8 -9.04 -6.14 46.88
C VAL A 8 -7.66 -6.45 46.29
N TRP A 9 -6.66 -5.64 46.64
CA TRP A 9 -5.27 -5.78 46.22
C TRP A 9 -4.58 -7.04 46.74
N SER A 10 -5.00 -7.61 47.88
CA SER A 10 -4.45 -8.86 48.42
C SER A 10 -5.37 -10.07 48.20
N HIS A 11 -6.51 -9.89 47.52
CA HIS A 11 -7.50 -10.94 47.31
C HIS A 11 -7.18 -11.81 46.07
N ILE A 12 -6.36 -12.84 46.26
CA ILE A 12 -5.91 -13.75 45.18
C ILE A 12 -7.07 -14.27 44.30
N PRO A 13 -8.21 -14.76 44.84
CA PRO A 13 -9.30 -15.25 43.98
C PRO A 13 -9.95 -14.15 43.12
N PHE A 14 -9.89 -12.88 43.56
CA PHE A 14 -10.41 -11.75 42.78
C PHE A 14 -9.53 -11.57 41.55
N TRP A 15 -8.23 -11.37 41.75
CA TRP A 15 -7.28 -11.17 40.64
C TRP A 15 -7.23 -12.35 39.67
N ARG A 16 -7.31 -13.59 40.17
CA ARG A 16 -7.38 -14.78 39.29
C ARG A 16 -8.63 -14.76 38.41
N ARG A 17 -9.80 -14.40 38.95
CA ARG A 17 -11.04 -14.30 38.19
C ARG A 17 -11.00 -13.11 37.22
N SER A 18 -10.50 -11.97 37.66
CA SER A 18 -10.35 -10.77 36.83
C SER A 18 -9.41 -11.02 35.65
N ALA A 19 -8.27 -11.68 35.88
CA ALA A 19 -7.36 -12.08 34.81
C ALA A 19 -8.05 -13.00 33.80
N ALA A 20 -8.77 -14.03 34.27
CA ALA A 20 -9.53 -14.92 33.39
C ALA A 20 -10.59 -14.17 32.56
N TRP A 21 -11.33 -13.23 33.18
CA TRP A 21 -12.33 -12.41 32.49
C TRP A 21 -11.73 -11.46 31.47
N VAL A 22 -10.69 -10.71 31.85
CA VAL A 22 -10.01 -9.76 30.94
C VAL A 22 -9.41 -10.49 29.76
N THR A 23 -8.70 -11.60 29.99
CA THR A 23 -8.14 -12.42 28.91
C THR A 23 -9.25 -13.02 28.03
N GLY A 24 -10.31 -13.56 28.62
CA GLY A 24 -11.43 -14.14 27.87
C GLY A 24 -12.15 -13.12 26.99
N PHE A 25 -12.50 -11.96 27.55
CA PHE A 25 -13.14 -10.88 26.81
C PHE A 25 -12.24 -10.30 25.72
N ALA A 26 -10.97 -10.01 26.03
CA ALA A 26 -10.00 -9.52 25.06
C ALA A 26 -9.82 -10.52 23.90
N SER A 27 -9.80 -11.83 24.20
CA SER A 27 -9.70 -12.87 23.17
C SER A 27 -10.92 -12.88 22.24
N ILE A 28 -12.14 -12.80 22.79
CA ILE A 28 -13.37 -12.72 21.99
C ILE A 28 -13.38 -11.45 21.12
N LEU A 29 -12.99 -10.31 21.70
CA LEU A 29 -12.91 -9.05 20.96
C LEU A 29 -11.90 -9.13 19.81
N LEU A 30 -10.72 -9.73 20.05
CA LEU A 30 -9.71 -9.93 19.00
C LEU A 30 -10.22 -10.86 17.89
N ILE A 31 -10.93 -11.93 18.23
CA ILE A 31 -11.54 -12.82 17.23
C ILE A 31 -12.54 -12.04 16.37
N TRP A 32 -13.41 -11.24 17.00
CA TRP A 32 -14.39 -10.44 16.27
C TRP A 32 -13.73 -9.40 15.36
N LEU A 33 -12.77 -8.63 15.87
CA LEU A 33 -12.00 -7.66 15.07
C LEU A 33 -11.21 -8.31 13.95
N THR A 34 -10.78 -9.57 14.12
CA THR A 34 -10.12 -10.33 13.05
C THR A 34 -11.08 -10.55 11.87
N PHE A 35 -12.31 -11.00 12.12
CA PHE A 35 -13.29 -11.21 11.05
C PHE A 35 -13.73 -9.90 10.38
N ASP A 36 -13.92 -8.83 11.16
CA ASP A 36 -14.18 -7.50 10.62
C ASP A 36 -13.03 -7.04 9.69
N THR A 37 -11.79 -7.20 10.14
CA THR A 37 -10.60 -6.87 9.35
C THR A 37 -10.54 -7.70 8.07
N LEU A 38 -10.78 -9.02 8.14
CA LEU A 38 -10.80 -9.90 6.96
C LEU A 38 -11.79 -9.42 5.90
N GLY A 39 -12.97 -8.95 6.32
CA GLY A 39 -13.95 -8.35 5.41
C GLY A 39 -13.40 -7.09 4.73
N GLN A 40 -12.80 -6.19 5.51
CA GLN A 40 -12.27 -4.92 5.03
C GLN A 40 -11.06 -5.06 4.08
N ILE A 41 -10.22 -6.09 4.29
CA ILE A 41 -9.02 -6.33 3.45
C ILE A 41 -9.28 -7.33 2.31
N SER A 42 -10.49 -7.88 2.20
CA SER A 42 -10.86 -8.76 1.10
C SER A 42 -10.80 -8.00 -0.23
N MET A 43 -10.21 -8.63 -1.25
CA MET A 43 -10.21 -8.05 -2.60
C MET A 43 -11.63 -7.96 -3.15
N GLY A 44 -11.90 -6.89 -3.89
CA GLY A 44 -13.08 -6.73 -4.72
C GLY A 44 -13.03 -7.60 -5.98
N THR A 45 -14.10 -7.54 -6.76
CA THR A 45 -14.22 -8.23 -8.05
C THR A 45 -14.23 -7.24 -9.22
N ASP A 46 -14.18 -7.75 -10.45
CA ASP A 46 -14.27 -6.92 -11.64
C ASP A 46 -15.66 -6.27 -11.78
N GLU A 47 -16.69 -6.90 -11.23
CA GLU A 47 -18.04 -6.34 -11.15
C GLU A 47 -18.06 -5.10 -10.25
N ASP A 48 -17.35 -5.14 -9.11
CA ASP A 48 -17.18 -4.00 -8.22
C ASP A 48 -16.54 -2.81 -8.97
N LEU A 49 -15.49 -3.07 -9.76
CA LEU A 49 -14.82 -2.06 -10.58
C LEU A 49 -15.76 -1.45 -11.64
N LYS A 50 -16.52 -2.29 -12.35
CA LYS A 50 -17.47 -1.84 -13.40
C LYS A 50 -18.64 -1.04 -12.82
N ALA A 51 -19.10 -1.39 -11.63
CA ALA A 51 -20.18 -0.69 -10.95
C ALA A 51 -19.76 0.65 -10.33
N GLY A 52 -18.46 0.98 -10.36
CA GLY A 52 -17.92 2.16 -9.69
C GLY A 52 -17.94 2.06 -8.16
N THR A 53 -18.23 0.88 -7.61
CA THR A 53 -18.20 0.58 -6.19
C THR A 53 -16.87 -0.08 -5.85
N THR A 54 -15.95 0.66 -5.25
CA THR A 54 -14.66 0.08 -4.88
C THR A 54 -14.70 -0.45 -3.45
N LYS A 55 -14.46 -1.75 -3.28
CA LYS A 55 -13.95 -2.24 -1.99
C LYS A 55 -12.63 -1.53 -1.68
N ARG A 56 -12.23 -1.54 -0.41
CA ARG A 56 -10.96 -0.91 -0.01
C ARG A 56 -9.76 -1.48 -0.75
N VAL A 57 -9.78 -2.77 -1.04
CA VAL A 57 -8.78 -3.44 -1.88
C VAL A 57 -9.44 -3.78 -3.22
N PRO A 58 -9.10 -3.11 -4.33
CA PRO A 58 -9.70 -3.38 -5.62
C PRO A 58 -9.31 -4.75 -6.19
N ALA A 59 -10.03 -5.19 -7.22
CA ALA A 59 -9.72 -6.41 -7.96
C ALA A 59 -8.35 -6.31 -8.67
N PRO A 60 -7.69 -7.45 -8.96
CA PRO A 60 -6.41 -7.47 -9.66
C PRO A 60 -6.37 -6.67 -10.97
N THR A 61 -7.47 -6.66 -11.72
CA THR A 61 -7.60 -5.98 -13.02
C THR A 61 -7.59 -4.46 -12.93
N VAL A 62 -7.56 -3.86 -11.72
CA VAL A 62 -7.38 -2.42 -11.54
C VAL A 62 -6.10 -1.89 -12.21
N ILE A 63 -5.11 -2.76 -12.45
CA ILE A 63 -3.90 -2.41 -13.20
C ILE A 63 -4.19 -1.98 -14.65
N ASN A 64 -5.35 -2.37 -15.21
CA ASN A 64 -5.83 -1.96 -16.54
C ASN A 64 -6.55 -0.61 -16.54
N TYR A 65 -6.49 0.13 -15.43
CA TYR A 65 -7.14 1.42 -15.29
C TYR A 65 -6.13 2.49 -14.91
N ASN A 66 -6.44 3.72 -15.27
CA ASN A 66 -5.76 4.87 -14.73
C ASN A 66 -6.09 4.99 -13.23
N ILE A 67 -5.08 5.26 -12.40
CA ILE A 67 -5.25 5.42 -10.96
C ILE A 67 -4.82 6.82 -10.60
N ASP A 68 -5.65 7.49 -9.81
CA ASP A 68 -5.37 8.79 -9.23
C ASP A 68 -5.71 8.80 -7.73
N TYR A 69 -5.37 9.89 -7.03
CA TYR A 69 -5.59 10.03 -5.58
C TYR A 69 -6.07 11.44 -5.24
N LYS A 70 -7.37 11.65 -5.04
CA LYS A 70 -7.98 12.99 -4.94
C LYS A 70 -8.59 13.24 -3.57
N MET A 71 -8.61 14.48 -3.13
CA MET A 71 -9.28 14.87 -1.89
C MET A 71 -10.79 14.64 -2.01
N ASP A 72 -11.34 13.83 -1.11
CA ASP A 72 -12.79 13.68 -0.92
C ASP A 72 -13.22 14.61 0.22
N THR A 73 -14.04 15.62 -0.11
CA THR A 73 -14.51 16.63 0.85
C THR A 73 -15.44 16.04 1.92
N ARG A 74 -16.13 14.94 1.63
CA ARG A 74 -17.01 14.24 2.56
C ARG A 74 -16.21 13.45 3.59
N ARG A 75 -15.13 12.79 3.13
CA ARG A 75 -14.25 12.01 4.01
C ARG A 75 -13.18 12.86 4.70
N GLY A 76 -12.91 14.05 4.18
CA GLY A 76 -11.86 14.94 4.69
C GLY A 76 -10.45 14.38 4.50
N SER A 77 -10.27 13.49 3.53
CA SER A 77 -9.01 12.83 3.21
C SER A 77 -8.90 12.53 1.72
N GLU A 78 -7.68 12.36 1.23
CA GLU A 78 -7.48 11.83 -0.12
C GLU A 78 -7.93 10.37 -0.24
N VAL A 79 -8.50 10.02 -1.39
CA VAL A 79 -9.01 8.68 -1.72
C VAL A 79 -8.58 8.28 -3.12
N PRO A 80 -8.35 6.98 -3.39
CA PRO A 80 -8.04 6.52 -4.73
C PRO A 80 -9.23 6.75 -5.66
N VAL A 81 -8.94 7.19 -6.88
CA VAL A 81 -9.91 7.36 -7.97
C VAL A 81 -9.47 6.47 -9.11
N ILE A 82 -10.35 5.56 -9.51
CA ILE A 82 -10.13 4.67 -10.65
C ILE A 82 -10.75 5.34 -11.87
N GLY A 83 -9.91 5.68 -12.85
CA GLY A 83 -10.30 6.38 -14.07
C GLY A 83 -10.60 5.42 -15.22
N ASP A 84 -10.36 5.89 -16.44
CA ASP A 84 -10.60 5.12 -17.65
C ASP A 84 -9.63 3.94 -17.81
N LYS A 85 -9.98 3.02 -18.71
CA LYS A 85 -9.08 1.91 -19.07
C LYS A 85 -7.79 2.43 -19.69
N GLU A 86 -6.68 1.86 -19.27
CA GLU A 86 -5.33 2.16 -19.71
C GLU A 86 -4.57 0.83 -19.88
N PRO A 87 -3.99 0.55 -21.07
CA PRO A 87 -3.13 -0.61 -21.24
C PRO A 87 -1.97 -0.57 -20.26
N PHE A 88 -1.58 -1.73 -19.75
CA PHE A 88 -0.47 -1.87 -18.82
C PHE A 88 0.59 -2.78 -19.45
N PHE A 89 1.81 -2.30 -19.64
CA PHE A 89 2.83 -2.98 -20.46
C PHE A 89 2.29 -3.33 -21.86
N GLY A 90 1.60 -2.38 -22.48
CA GLY A 90 1.12 -2.47 -23.86
C GLY A 90 -0.09 -3.37 -24.11
N LYS A 91 -0.68 -3.99 -23.08
CA LYS A 91 -1.90 -4.81 -23.23
C LYS A 91 -2.89 -4.63 -22.07
N GLU A 92 -4.13 -5.05 -22.30
CA GLU A 92 -5.09 -5.30 -21.22
C GLU A 92 -4.88 -6.71 -20.66
N TRP A 93 -4.86 -6.85 -19.34
CA TRP A 93 -4.61 -8.11 -18.65
C TRP A 93 -5.93 -8.76 -18.23
N SER A 94 -6.08 -10.06 -18.50
CA SER A 94 -7.22 -10.81 -17.95
C SER A 94 -7.15 -10.93 -16.42
N VAL A 95 -8.27 -11.31 -15.79
CA VAL A 95 -8.36 -11.52 -14.33
C VAL A 95 -7.27 -12.47 -13.83
N GLU A 96 -7.07 -13.59 -14.53
CA GLU A 96 -6.09 -14.60 -14.14
C GLU A 96 -4.66 -14.09 -14.30
N GLU A 97 -4.34 -13.44 -15.43
CA GLU A 97 -3.00 -12.93 -15.68
C GLU A 97 -2.66 -11.78 -14.73
N ALA A 98 -3.58 -10.85 -14.49
CA ALA A 98 -3.41 -9.77 -13.53
C ALA A 98 -3.19 -10.32 -12.12
N GLY A 99 -3.99 -11.31 -11.71
CA GLY A 99 -3.84 -11.99 -10.43
C GLY A 99 -2.48 -12.67 -10.26
N LYS A 100 -2.00 -13.38 -11.28
CA LYS A 100 -0.67 -14.00 -11.29
C LYS A 100 0.46 -12.96 -11.22
N LEU A 101 0.33 -11.87 -11.97
CA LEU A 101 1.33 -10.80 -11.99
C LEU A 101 1.44 -10.08 -10.64
N LEU A 102 0.30 -9.80 -10.02
CA LEU A 102 0.21 -9.24 -8.67
C LEU A 102 0.77 -10.16 -7.61
N HIS A 103 0.47 -11.46 -7.71
CA HIS A 103 1.02 -12.48 -6.82
C HIS A 103 2.55 -12.52 -6.91
N LEU A 104 3.10 -12.54 -8.13
CA LEU A 104 4.54 -12.49 -8.36
C LEU A 104 5.14 -11.23 -7.74
N GLY A 105 4.59 -10.05 -8.03
CA GLY A 105 5.09 -8.79 -7.46
C GLY A 105 5.11 -8.76 -5.93
N LYS A 106 4.02 -9.24 -5.31
CA LYS A 106 3.94 -9.35 -3.85
C LYS A 106 5.00 -10.30 -3.30
N LEU A 107 5.16 -11.49 -3.87
CA LEU A 107 6.19 -12.44 -3.46
C LEU A 107 7.60 -11.87 -3.66
N THR A 108 7.87 -11.21 -4.78
CA THR A 108 9.15 -10.55 -5.04
C THR A 108 9.44 -9.49 -3.99
N SER A 109 8.46 -8.63 -3.64
CA SER A 109 8.65 -7.59 -2.62
C SER A 109 9.09 -8.16 -1.27
N GLN A 110 8.59 -9.35 -0.94
CA GLN A 110 8.91 -10.07 0.30
C GLN A 110 10.27 -10.78 0.18
N ALA A 111 10.51 -11.48 -0.92
CA ALA A 111 11.75 -12.21 -1.17
C ALA A 111 12.98 -11.29 -1.26
N LYS A 112 12.81 -10.09 -1.83
CA LYS A 112 13.83 -9.05 -1.93
C LYS A 112 13.83 -8.10 -0.72
N ASN A 113 12.98 -8.38 0.28
CA ASN A 113 12.89 -7.69 1.55
C ASN A 113 12.74 -6.15 1.43
N CYS A 114 11.87 -5.69 0.53
CA CYS A 114 11.67 -4.26 0.26
C CYS A 114 11.28 -3.49 1.54
N MET A 115 10.53 -4.12 2.45
CA MET A 115 10.13 -3.52 3.73
C MET A 115 11.29 -3.24 4.70
N ASN A 116 12.49 -3.80 4.47
CA ASN A 116 13.66 -3.50 5.28
C ASN A 116 14.31 -2.15 4.94
N CYS A 117 13.89 -1.54 3.82
CA CYS A 117 14.31 -0.18 3.44
C CYS A 117 13.11 0.78 3.39
N HIS A 118 11.97 0.31 2.90
CA HIS A 118 10.77 1.09 2.66
C HIS A 118 9.67 0.75 3.67
N THR A 119 8.70 1.66 3.79
CA THR A 119 7.39 1.28 4.31
C THR A 119 6.44 0.92 3.17
N LEU A 120 5.57 -0.06 3.41
CA LEU A 120 4.43 -0.43 2.57
C LEU A 120 3.19 -0.34 3.47
N LEU A 121 2.19 0.42 3.06
CA LEU A 121 1.02 0.75 3.89
C LEU A 121 1.45 1.32 5.27
N GLY A 122 2.51 2.12 5.31
CA GLY A 122 3.07 2.70 6.53
C GLY A 122 3.85 1.73 7.43
N ASN A 123 4.01 0.46 7.05
CA ASN A 123 4.74 -0.55 7.81
C ASN A 123 6.07 -0.89 7.14
N GLY A 124 7.18 -0.89 7.88
CA GLY A 124 8.52 -1.21 7.37
C GLY A 124 9.59 -0.28 7.93
N ALA A 125 10.68 -0.12 7.21
CA ALA A 125 11.80 0.73 7.59
C ALA A 125 11.71 2.14 6.97
N TYR A 126 12.49 3.07 7.52
CA TYR A 126 12.49 4.49 7.14
C TYR A 126 13.79 4.92 6.43
N TYR A 127 14.53 3.96 5.86
CA TYR A 127 15.71 4.27 5.07
C TYR A 127 15.31 4.95 3.76
N ALA A 128 14.23 4.47 3.13
CA ALA A 128 13.72 4.97 1.87
C ALA A 128 12.22 5.35 1.97
N PRO A 129 11.66 6.07 0.99
CA PRO A 129 10.27 6.54 1.03
C PRO A 129 9.23 5.41 1.08
N ASP A 130 8.02 5.74 1.52
CA ASP A 130 6.87 4.83 1.52
C ASP A 130 6.42 4.50 0.09
N LEU A 131 6.20 3.21 -0.18
CA LEU A 131 5.87 2.72 -1.52
C LEU A 131 4.36 2.66 -1.80
N THR A 132 3.50 2.97 -0.83
CA THR A 132 2.04 2.77 -0.92
C THR A 132 1.44 3.44 -2.15
N LYS A 133 1.90 4.66 -2.46
CA LYS A 133 1.46 5.45 -3.62
C LYS A 133 2.57 5.66 -4.65
N ALA A 134 3.59 4.79 -4.69
CA ALA A 134 4.76 4.95 -5.55
C ALA A 134 4.42 5.06 -7.06
N TRP A 135 3.36 4.40 -7.53
CA TRP A 135 2.89 4.52 -8.91
C TRP A 135 2.46 5.95 -9.28
N LEU A 136 2.01 6.72 -8.29
CA LEU A 136 1.53 8.09 -8.43
C LEU A 136 2.64 9.13 -8.25
N ASP A 137 3.88 8.71 -8.00
CA ASP A 137 4.98 9.64 -7.81
C ASP A 137 5.23 10.46 -9.09
N PRO A 138 5.30 11.81 -9.00
CA PRO A 138 5.54 12.69 -10.14
C PRO A 138 6.86 12.41 -10.87
N ALA A 139 7.82 11.76 -10.21
CA ALA A 139 9.07 11.32 -10.80
C ALA A 139 8.85 10.42 -12.03
N TRP A 140 7.76 9.65 -12.05
CA TRP A 140 7.35 8.77 -13.15
C TRP A 140 6.34 9.39 -14.11
N SER A 141 5.97 10.67 -13.93
CA SER A 141 5.11 11.36 -14.90
C SER A 141 5.82 11.49 -16.25
N LYS A 142 5.08 11.75 -17.34
CA LYS A 142 5.66 11.88 -18.70
C LYS A 142 6.82 12.89 -18.78
N THR A 143 6.78 13.92 -17.95
CA THR A 143 7.82 14.96 -17.84
C THR A 143 8.70 14.80 -16.60
N GLY A 144 8.56 13.69 -15.89
CA GLY A 144 9.29 13.40 -14.67
C GLY A 144 10.74 12.98 -14.95
N PRO A 145 11.67 13.23 -14.01
CA PRO A 145 13.09 12.92 -14.18
C PRO A 145 13.36 11.44 -14.49
N MET A 146 12.57 10.50 -13.94
CA MET A 146 12.83 9.06 -14.13
C MET A 146 12.56 8.60 -15.56
N MET A 147 11.68 9.28 -16.29
CA MET A 147 11.43 8.97 -17.70
C MET A 147 12.66 9.28 -18.55
N ALA A 148 13.29 10.44 -18.33
CA ALA A 148 14.51 10.84 -19.02
C ALA A 148 15.71 9.96 -18.61
N MET A 149 15.83 9.62 -17.33
CA MET A 149 16.94 8.80 -16.82
C MET A 149 16.90 7.37 -17.34
N THR A 150 15.73 6.74 -17.38
CA THR A 150 15.58 5.34 -17.83
C THR A 150 15.48 5.21 -19.36
N GLY A 151 15.14 6.30 -20.06
CA GLY A 151 14.99 6.32 -21.51
C GLY A 151 13.81 5.49 -22.02
N LYS A 152 12.87 5.09 -21.15
CA LYS A 152 11.68 4.32 -21.52
C LYS A 152 10.54 5.24 -21.94
N SER A 153 9.62 4.71 -22.74
CA SER A 153 8.48 5.47 -23.28
C SER A 153 7.25 5.43 -22.36
N THR A 154 7.14 4.40 -21.53
CA THR A 154 6.02 4.20 -20.60
C THR A 154 6.46 4.23 -19.14
N LYS A 155 5.54 4.61 -18.26
CA LYS A 155 5.79 4.69 -16.81
C LYS A 155 6.18 3.32 -16.26
N GLU A 156 5.45 2.29 -16.67
CA GLU A 156 5.64 0.93 -16.18
C GLU A 156 6.99 0.33 -16.59
N GLU A 157 7.46 0.63 -17.81
CA GLU A 157 8.79 0.21 -18.27
C GLU A 157 9.88 0.99 -17.55
N ALA A 158 9.71 2.30 -17.33
CA ALA A 158 10.65 3.11 -16.57
C ALA A 158 10.82 2.59 -15.14
N MET A 159 9.71 2.28 -14.46
CA MET A 159 9.77 1.69 -13.12
C MET A 159 10.44 0.31 -13.12
N ALA A 160 10.12 -0.55 -14.11
CA ALA A 160 10.73 -1.86 -14.21
C ALA A 160 12.25 -1.78 -14.47
N GLU A 161 12.69 -0.87 -15.34
CA GLU A 161 14.10 -0.59 -15.60
C GLU A 161 14.84 -0.14 -14.34
N PHE A 162 14.26 0.82 -13.61
CA PHE A 162 14.84 1.28 -12.35
C PHE A 162 14.96 0.15 -11.32
N LEU A 163 13.95 -0.73 -11.21
CA LEU A 163 13.98 -1.85 -10.28
C LEU A 163 15.06 -2.89 -10.64
N MET A 164 15.36 -3.07 -11.92
CA MET A 164 16.42 -3.99 -12.37
C MET A 164 17.82 -3.41 -12.16
N HIS A 165 17.97 -2.08 -12.26
CA HIS A 165 19.27 -1.40 -12.24
C HIS A 165 19.29 -0.13 -11.35
N PRO A 166 18.86 -0.20 -10.08
CA PRO A 166 18.69 0.98 -9.24
C PRO A 166 19.98 1.74 -8.98
N SER A 167 21.13 1.06 -8.96
CA SER A 167 22.43 1.68 -8.67
C SER A 167 22.94 2.60 -9.80
N THR A 168 22.40 2.44 -11.02
CA THR A 168 22.73 3.25 -12.20
C THR A 168 22.13 4.66 -12.14
N TYR A 169 21.12 4.87 -11.30
CA TYR A 169 20.31 6.08 -11.26
C TYR A 169 20.50 6.82 -9.92
N PRO A 170 21.47 7.75 -9.80
CA PRO A 170 21.73 8.47 -8.56
C PRO A 170 20.64 9.53 -8.31
N THR A 171 19.51 9.10 -7.76
CA THR A 171 18.36 9.97 -7.48
C THR A 171 18.49 10.67 -6.13
N HIS A 172 19.16 10.05 -5.16
CA HIS A 172 19.27 10.54 -3.78
C HIS A 172 20.60 10.12 -3.13
N ALA A 173 20.93 10.75 -1.99
CA ALA A 173 22.08 10.35 -1.16
C ALA A 173 21.95 8.92 -0.62
N ARG A 174 20.73 8.42 -0.49
CA ARG A 174 20.41 7.03 -0.12
C ARG A 174 20.06 6.28 -1.38
N MET A 175 20.85 5.25 -1.69
CA MET A 175 20.73 4.48 -2.93
C MET A 175 20.09 3.12 -2.65
N MET A 176 19.21 2.69 -3.54
CA MET A 176 18.71 1.31 -3.53
C MET A 176 19.82 0.39 -4.10
N PRO A 177 20.19 -0.69 -3.38
CA PRO A 177 21.21 -1.62 -3.84
C PRO A 177 20.71 -2.50 -4.99
N GLU A 178 21.62 -3.14 -5.71
CA GLU A 178 21.30 -4.18 -6.67
C GLU A 178 20.79 -5.44 -5.95
N LEU A 179 19.52 -5.78 -6.17
CA LEU A 179 18.86 -6.95 -5.54
C LEU A 179 18.73 -8.14 -6.50
N GLY A 180 19.27 -8.03 -7.72
CA GLY A 180 19.13 -9.03 -8.77
C GLY A 180 17.66 -9.30 -9.11
N ILE A 181 16.88 -8.24 -9.30
CA ILE A 181 15.48 -8.32 -9.71
C ILE A 181 15.45 -8.64 -11.20
N THR A 182 14.79 -9.73 -11.58
CA THR A 182 14.63 -10.12 -12.98
C THR A 182 13.55 -9.29 -13.69
N ALA A 183 13.49 -9.32 -15.02
CA ALA A 183 12.49 -8.58 -15.79
C ALA A 183 11.03 -8.96 -15.43
N ASP A 184 10.77 -10.25 -15.20
CA ASP A 184 9.42 -10.72 -14.81
C ASP A 184 9.05 -10.30 -13.39
N GLU A 185 10.02 -10.40 -12.46
CA GLU A 185 9.86 -9.91 -11.09
C GLU A 185 9.63 -8.39 -11.06
N ALA A 186 10.36 -7.63 -11.87
CA ALA A 186 10.21 -6.18 -11.99
C ALA A 186 8.82 -5.83 -12.52
N LYS A 187 8.35 -6.49 -13.58
CA LYS A 187 6.99 -6.32 -14.11
C LYS A 187 5.92 -6.62 -13.05
N GLY A 188 6.10 -7.71 -12.30
CA GLY A 188 5.24 -8.06 -11.17
C GLY A 188 5.24 -6.99 -10.09
N LEU A 189 6.42 -6.51 -9.68
CA LEU A 189 6.56 -5.45 -8.67
C LEU A 189 5.85 -4.18 -9.10
N VAL A 190 6.01 -3.74 -10.34
CA VAL A 190 5.31 -2.55 -10.86
C VAL A 190 3.80 -2.77 -10.83
N ALA A 191 3.30 -3.95 -11.19
CA ALA A 191 1.87 -4.28 -11.10
C ALA A 191 1.37 -4.21 -9.65
N PHE A 192 2.16 -4.75 -8.71
CA PHE A 192 1.87 -4.70 -7.28
C PHE A 192 1.87 -3.27 -6.72
N LEU A 193 2.84 -2.43 -7.10
CA LEU A 193 2.87 -1.02 -6.71
C LEU A 193 1.72 -0.22 -7.31
N LYS A 194 1.34 -0.50 -8.57
CA LYS A 194 0.15 0.08 -9.22
C LYS A 194 -1.11 -0.29 -8.45
N HIS A 195 -1.34 -1.57 -8.17
CA HIS A 195 -2.48 -2.05 -7.37
C HIS A 195 -2.49 -1.47 -5.96
N MET A 196 -1.36 -1.46 -5.25
CA MET A 196 -1.26 -0.88 -3.91
C MET A 196 -1.63 0.62 -3.91
N SER A 197 -1.29 1.32 -4.99
CA SER A 197 -1.67 2.73 -5.15
C SER A 197 -3.18 2.94 -5.32
N SER A 198 -3.93 1.91 -5.75
CA SER A 198 -5.39 1.93 -5.82
C SER A 198 -6.10 1.56 -4.51
N ILE A 199 -5.37 1.04 -3.50
CA ILE A 199 -5.97 0.66 -2.21
C ILE A 199 -6.45 1.91 -1.47
N ASP A 200 -7.67 1.85 -0.95
CA ASP A 200 -8.21 2.85 -0.03
C ASP A 200 -7.67 2.60 1.38
N THR A 201 -6.70 3.41 1.74
CA THR A 201 -5.93 3.40 2.97
C THR A 201 -6.47 4.40 4.00
N ASN A 202 -7.73 4.86 3.86
CA ASN A 202 -8.34 5.86 4.72
C ASN A 202 -7.53 7.16 4.83
N GLY A 203 -7.03 7.66 3.69
CA GLY A 203 -6.29 8.92 3.65
C GLY A 203 -4.79 8.81 3.89
N PHE A 204 -4.21 7.61 3.90
CA PHE A 204 -2.76 7.43 3.99
C PHE A 204 -2.11 7.24 2.59
N PRO A 205 -0.98 7.88 2.28
CA PRO A 205 -0.35 8.95 3.06
C PRO A 205 -1.21 10.21 3.01
N ARG A 206 -1.22 10.96 4.11
CA ARG A 206 -1.86 12.28 4.14
C ARG A 206 -1.04 13.24 3.28
N ASN A 207 -1.72 14.22 2.70
CA ASN A 207 -1.06 15.36 2.06
C ASN A 207 -0.13 14.92 0.93
N PHE A 208 -0.53 13.91 0.15
CA PHE A 208 0.31 13.33 -0.90
C PHE A 208 0.55 14.35 -2.01
N SER A 209 1.79 14.84 -2.13
CA SER A 209 2.17 15.85 -3.13
C SER A 209 2.36 15.23 -4.50
N LYS A 210 1.62 15.72 -5.49
CA LYS A 210 1.76 15.34 -6.90
C LYS A 210 2.52 16.36 -7.74
N THR A 211 2.91 17.48 -7.15
CA THR A 211 3.75 18.49 -7.78
C THR A 211 4.80 18.99 -6.80
N VAL A 212 5.87 19.59 -7.32
CA VAL A 212 6.89 20.25 -6.50
C VAL A 212 6.27 21.39 -5.68
N ASP A 213 5.30 22.11 -6.22
CA ASP A 213 4.63 23.19 -5.51
C ASP A 213 3.78 22.66 -4.36
N GLN A 214 3.02 21.58 -4.59
CA GLN A 214 2.30 20.89 -3.52
C GLN A 214 3.26 20.34 -2.46
N PHE A 215 4.45 19.87 -2.85
CA PHE A 215 5.46 19.45 -1.89
C PHE A 215 5.95 20.61 -1.03
N LYS A 216 6.27 21.76 -1.65
CA LYS A 216 6.74 22.97 -0.96
C LYS A 216 5.69 23.55 -0.01
N THR A 217 4.41 23.48 -0.37
CA THR A 217 3.33 23.97 0.50
C THR A 217 2.98 22.99 1.62
N GLY A 218 3.55 21.78 1.66
CA GLY A 218 3.30 20.77 2.69
C GLY A 218 2.23 19.73 2.34
N GLY A 219 1.79 19.69 1.08
CA GLY A 219 0.88 18.71 0.51
C GLY A 219 -0.21 19.28 -0.38
N THR A 220 -0.99 18.38 -1.00
CA THR A 220 -2.13 18.73 -1.88
C THR A 220 -3.18 19.61 -1.20
N ASN A 221 -3.25 19.66 0.14
CA ASN A 221 -4.21 20.48 0.90
C ASN A 221 -3.59 21.11 2.17
N ALA A 222 -2.29 21.33 2.18
CA ALA A 222 -1.68 22.06 3.28
C ALA A 222 -2.13 23.53 3.23
N ARG A 223 -2.58 24.04 4.39
CA ARG A 223 -3.00 25.43 4.57
C ARG A 223 -1.81 26.33 4.81
#